data_AF-A0A447GCV9-F1
#
_entry.id   AF-A0A447GCV9-F1
#
_cell.length_a   1.000
_cell.length_b   1.000
_cell.length_c   1.000
_cell.angle_alpha   90.00
_cell.angle_beta   90.00
_cell.angle_gamma   90.00
#
_symmetry.space_group_name_H-M   'P 1'
#
loop_
_entity.id
_entity.type
_entity.pdbx_description
1 polymer ?
#
loop_
_entity_poly.entity_id
_entity_poly.type
_entity_poly.pdbx_seq_one_letter_code
_entity_poly.pdbx_strand_id
1 'polypeptide(L)'
;MVAATTDMTEIGSVVSAANAAAAAPTSAIAAAAADEVSAAIAALFGNHAQQYRALSTEIARFHDQFVRNLTRAAQMYAGAEAANATPLQSVLDLINAPVPAV
;
A
#
# COMPACT_ATOMS: atom_id res chain seq x y z
N MET A 1 -6.11 -8.84 -9.34
CA MET A 1 -6.21 -7.95 -8.15
C MET A 1 -5.46 -8.49 -6.92
N VAL A 2 -5.36 -9.82 -6.73
CA VAL A 2 -4.57 -10.41 -5.63
C VAL A 2 -3.09 -10.01 -5.71
N ALA A 3 -2.45 -10.16 -6.88
CA ALA A 3 -1.05 -9.74 -7.09
C ALA A 3 -0.81 -8.27 -6.69
N ALA A 4 -1.62 -7.34 -7.20
CA ALA A 4 -1.51 -5.92 -6.85
C ALA A 4 -1.65 -5.65 -5.33
N THR A 5 -2.47 -6.42 -4.61
CA THR A 5 -2.60 -6.28 -3.15
C THR A 5 -1.33 -6.73 -2.43
N THR A 6 -0.75 -7.85 -2.89
CA THR A 6 0.55 -8.35 -2.40
C THR A 6 1.65 -7.32 -2.65
N ASP A 7 1.74 -6.80 -3.87
CA ASP A 7 2.75 -5.81 -4.25
C ASP A 7 2.64 -4.54 -3.38
N MET A 8 1.42 -4.04 -3.14
CA MET A 8 1.22 -2.88 -2.27
C MET A 8 1.61 -3.15 -0.82
N THR A 9 1.39 -4.37 -0.33
CA THR A 9 1.82 -4.78 1.02
C THR A 9 3.34 -4.80 1.13
N GLU A 10 4.01 -5.34 0.11
CA GLU A 10 5.47 -5.37 0.03
C GLU A 10 6.07 -3.95 -0.04
N ILE A 11 5.51 -3.08 -0.88
CA ILE A 11 5.93 -1.67 -0.96
C ILE A 11 5.82 -0.98 0.40
N GLY A 12 4.69 -1.15 1.09
CA GLY A 12 4.50 -0.58 2.44
C GLY A 12 5.57 -1.05 3.42
N SER A 13 5.90 -2.35 3.38
CA SER A 13 6.95 -2.95 4.21
C SER A 13 8.34 -2.36 3.91
N VAL A 14 8.73 -2.31 2.63
CA VAL A 14 10.02 -1.77 2.18
C VAL A 14 10.16 -0.29 2.57
N VAL A 15 9.11 0.50 2.36
CA VAL A 15 9.09 1.92 2.72
C VAL A 15 9.20 2.11 4.24
N SER A 16 8.50 1.30 5.03
CA SER A 16 8.60 1.35 6.50
C SER A 16 10.01 1.01 6.98
N ALA A 17 10.63 -0.04 6.42
CA ALA A 17 11.99 -0.43 6.73
C ALA A 17 13.01 0.67 6.36
N ALA A 18 12.84 1.29 5.19
CA ALA A 18 13.68 2.41 4.75
C ALA A 18 13.55 3.62 5.69
N ASN A 19 12.33 3.97 6.11
CA ASN A 19 12.09 5.03 7.09
C ASN A 19 12.76 4.73 8.44
N ALA A 20 12.67 3.48 8.91
CA ALA A 20 13.31 3.05 10.15
C ALA A 20 14.85 3.09 10.05
N ALA A 21 15.43 2.69 8.91
CA ALA A 21 16.86 2.74 8.68
C ALA A 21 17.39 4.18 8.59
N ALA A 22 16.64 5.08 7.93
CA ALA A 22 17.00 6.48 7.77
C ALA A 22 16.82 7.31 9.06
N ALA A 23 16.09 6.78 10.03
CA ALA A 23 15.75 7.46 11.28
C ALA A 23 16.97 8.09 11.95
N ALA A 24 17.84 7.27 12.56
CA ALA A 24 18.99 7.74 13.32
C ALA A 24 19.94 8.66 12.53
N PRO A 25 20.41 8.29 11.32
CA PRO A 25 21.39 9.10 10.60
C PRO A 25 20.85 10.47 10.15
N THR A 26 19.54 10.62 9.99
CA THR A 26 18.95 11.93 9.60
C THR A 26 18.64 12.83 10.79
N SER A 27 18.45 12.27 11.99
CA SER A 27 18.14 13.06 13.20
C SER A 27 19.36 13.42 14.04
N ALA A 28 20.45 12.66 13.94
CA ALA A 28 21.65 12.80 14.77
C ALA A 28 22.79 13.46 14.00
N ILE A 29 22.50 14.54 13.27
CA ILE A 29 23.51 15.28 12.51
C ILE A 29 24.33 16.12 13.49
N ALA A 30 25.64 15.91 13.51
CA ALA A 30 26.56 16.74 14.28
C ALA A 30 26.76 18.11 13.58
N ALA A 31 26.96 19.17 14.37
CA ALA A 31 27.36 20.46 13.84
C ALA A 31 28.73 20.33 13.14
N ALA A 32 28.85 20.95 11.95
CA ALA A 32 30.08 20.87 11.15
C ALA A 32 31.28 21.57 11.82
N ALA A 33 31.00 22.63 12.59
CA ALA A 33 31.96 23.36 13.42
C ALA A 33 31.27 23.87 14.69
N ALA A 34 32.04 24.49 15.59
CA ALA A 34 31.57 24.97 16.90
C ALA A 34 30.81 26.30 16.85
N ASP A 35 30.61 26.87 15.66
CA ASP A 35 29.90 28.14 15.48
C ASP A 35 28.38 27.96 15.55
N GLU A 36 27.68 29.06 15.84
CA GLU A 36 26.22 29.08 15.99
C GLU A 36 25.49 28.73 14.69
N VAL A 37 26.06 29.02 13.52
CA VAL A 37 25.43 28.70 12.23
C VAL A 37 25.47 27.19 11.99
N SER A 38 26.60 26.54 12.24
CA SER A 38 26.73 25.08 12.18
C SER A 38 25.77 24.37 13.15
N ALA A 39 25.63 24.89 14.38
CA ALA A 39 24.70 24.36 15.37
C ALA A 39 23.23 24.54 14.92
N ALA A 40 22.87 25.71 14.39
CA ALA A 40 21.54 25.99 13.88
C ALA A 40 21.16 25.09 12.68
N ILE A 41 22.10 24.84 11.77
CA ILE A 41 21.89 23.94 10.62
C ILE A 41 21.67 22.50 11.10
N ALA A 42 22.49 22.00 12.02
CA ALA A 42 22.30 20.66 12.61
C ALA A 42 20.92 20.53 13.29
N ALA A 43 20.51 21.55 14.06
CA ALA A 43 19.20 21.58 14.70
C ALA A 43 18.04 21.63 13.69
N LEU A 44 18.18 22.38 12.60
CA LEU A 44 17.19 22.44 11.51
C LEU A 44 16.94 21.06 10.91
N PHE A 45 18.00 20.33 10.57
CA PHE A 45 17.87 18.97 10.03
C PHE A 45 17.29 18.00 11.05
N GLY A 46 17.70 18.09 12.32
CA GLY A 46 17.13 17.28 13.39
C GLY A 46 15.61 17.49 13.52
N ASN A 47 15.15 18.75 13.50
CA ASN A 47 13.72 19.07 13.53
C ASN A 47 12.99 18.55 12.28
N HIS A 48 13.57 18.76 11.09
CA HIS A 48 13.01 18.26 9.83
C HIS A 48 12.84 16.73 9.84
N ALA A 49 13.83 16.00 10.36
CA ALA A 49 13.77 14.55 10.48
C ALA A 49 12.63 14.11 11.43
N GLN A 50 12.39 14.82 12.53
CA GLN A 50 11.27 14.52 13.44
C GLN A 50 9.91 14.75 12.78
N GLN A 51 9.77 15.88 12.06
CA GLN A 51 8.55 16.19 11.31
C GLN A 51 8.29 15.15 10.21
N TYR A 52 9.33 14.77 9.47
CA TYR A 52 9.25 13.74 8.44
C TYR A 52 8.79 12.41 9.04
N ARG A 53 9.35 11.98 10.18
CA ARG A 53 8.93 10.73 10.82
C ARG A 53 7.47 10.73 11.25
N ALA A 54 7.00 11.83 11.84
CA ALA A 54 5.60 11.97 12.23
C ALA A 54 4.68 11.83 11.01
N LEU A 55 5.05 12.47 9.90
CA LEU A 55 4.33 12.34 8.63
C LEU A 55 4.40 10.91 8.06
N SER A 56 5.56 10.27 8.05
CA SER A 56 5.73 8.91 7.56
C SER A 56 4.88 7.90 8.34
N THR A 57 4.74 8.06 9.66
CA THR A 57 3.82 7.24 10.47
C THR A 57 2.36 7.45 10.05
N GLU A 58 1.95 8.69 9.80
CA GLU A 58 0.59 9.00 9.34
C GLU A 58 0.30 8.37 7.97
N ILE A 59 1.26 8.47 7.05
CA ILE A 59 1.20 7.87 5.71
C ILE A 59 1.13 6.34 5.77
N ALA A 60 1.94 5.69 6.62
CA ALA A 60 1.91 4.23 6.76
C ALA A 60 0.52 3.72 7.17
N ARG A 61 -0.12 4.40 8.13
CA ARG A 61 -1.48 4.07 8.55
C ARG A 61 -2.51 4.30 7.44
N PHE A 62 -2.36 5.35 6.64
CA PHE A 62 -3.21 5.57 5.46
C PHE A 62 -3.01 4.47 4.41
N HIS A 63 -1.76 4.09 4.13
CA HIS A 63 -1.41 3.01 3.19
C HIS A 63 -2.06 1.68 3.62
N ASP A 64 -2.00 1.35 4.91
CA ASP A 64 -2.64 0.15 5.44
C ASP A 64 -4.17 0.17 5.24
N GLN A 65 -4.81 1.33 5.42
CA GLN A 65 -6.24 1.49 5.14
C GLN A 65 -6.55 1.31 3.65
N PHE A 66 -5.71 1.87 2.78
CA PHE A 66 -5.82 1.74 1.33
C PHE A 66 -5.74 0.27 0.90
N VAL A 67 -4.72 -0.47 1.36
CA VAL A 67 -4.54 -1.90 1.02
C VAL A 67 -5.70 -2.74 1.51
N ARG A 68 -6.22 -2.48 2.73
CA ARG A 68 -7.41 -3.18 3.24
C ARG A 68 -8.64 -2.93 2.37
N ASN A 69 -8.88 -1.68 1.97
CA ASN A 69 -10.01 -1.33 1.11
C ASN A 69 -9.87 -1.97 -0.28
N LEU A 70 -8.66 -1.96 -0.85
CA LEU A 70 -8.36 -2.61 -2.13
C LEU A 70 -8.61 -4.12 -2.07
N THR A 71 -8.19 -4.77 -0.98
CA THR A 71 -8.41 -6.21 -0.74
C THR A 71 -9.91 -6.53 -0.72
N ARG A 72 -10.68 -5.73 0.01
CA ARG A 72 -12.14 -5.90 0.11
C ARG A 72 -12.81 -5.70 -1.25
N ALA A 73 -12.41 -4.68 -2.01
CA ALA A 73 -12.93 -4.46 -3.36
C ALA A 73 -12.63 -5.65 -4.28
N ALA A 74 -11.40 -6.19 -4.24
CA ALA A 74 -11.02 -7.36 -5.01
C ALA A 74 -11.89 -8.59 -4.69
N GLN A 75 -12.19 -8.82 -3.42
CA GLN A 75 -13.08 -9.90 -2.99
C GLN A 75 -14.52 -9.70 -3.48
N MET A 76 -15.03 -8.45 -3.43
CA MET A 76 -16.36 -8.13 -3.94
C MET A 76 -16.49 -8.39 -5.44
N TYR A 77 -15.50 -7.99 -6.25
CA TYR A 77 -15.50 -8.26 -7.68
C TYR A 77 -15.40 -9.76 -7.99
N ALA A 78 -14.52 -10.49 -7.30
CA ALA A 78 -14.43 -11.94 -7.46
C ALA A 78 -15.74 -12.67 -7.07
N GLY A 79 -16.40 -12.21 -6.00
CA GLY A 79 -17.70 -12.73 -5.59
C GLY A 79 -18.80 -12.46 -6.63
N ALA A 80 -18.80 -11.27 -7.24
CA ALA A 80 -19.73 -10.92 -8.31
C ALA A 80 -19.52 -11.77 -9.58
N GLU A 81 -18.26 -12.01 -9.98
CA GLU A 81 -17.92 -12.90 -11.08
C GLU A 81 -18.42 -14.33 -10.82
N ALA A 82 -18.20 -14.85 -9.61
CA ALA A 82 -18.66 -16.18 -9.23
C ALA A 82 -20.20 -16.30 -9.23
N ALA A 83 -20.90 -15.28 -8.69
CA ALA A 83 -22.36 -15.27 -8.66
C ALA A 83 -22.99 -15.25 -10.08
N ASN A 84 -22.34 -14.58 -11.03
CA ASN A 84 -22.80 -14.51 -12.42
C ASN A 84 -22.40 -15.72 -13.26
N ALA A 85 -21.39 -16.50 -12.85
CA ALA A 85 -20.91 -17.65 -13.62
C ALA A 85 -21.96 -18.76 -13.77
N THR A 86 -22.65 -19.13 -12.67
CA THR A 86 -23.63 -20.24 -12.70
C THR A 86 -24.83 -19.96 -13.60
N PRO A 87 -25.53 -18.81 -13.51
CA PRO A 87 -26.64 -18.50 -14.42
C PRO A 87 -26.21 -18.44 -15.88
N LEU A 88 -25.04 -17.88 -16.18
CA LEU A 88 -24.52 -17.81 -17.55
C LEU A 88 -24.21 -19.21 -18.10
N GLN A 89 -23.62 -20.09 -17.30
CA GLN A 89 -23.38 -21.47 -17.71
C GLN A 89 -24.69 -22.20 -18.01
N SER A 90 -25.71 -22.04 -17.15
CA SER A 90 -27.03 -22.64 -17.40
C SER A 90 -27.67 -22.15 -18.70
N VAL A 91 -27.50 -20.87 -19.07
CA VAL A 91 -27.97 -20.33 -20.35
C VAL A 91 -27.19 -20.92 -21.52
N LEU A 92 -25.86 -21.06 -21.40
CA LEU A 92 -25.03 -21.69 -22.42
C LEU A 92 -25.41 -23.16 -22.63
N ASP A 93 -25.64 -23.90 -21.55
CA ASP A 93 -26.06 -25.30 -21.61
C ASP A 93 -27.43 -25.44 -22.30
N LEU A 94 -28.36 -24.50 -22.06
CA LEU A 94 -29.66 -24.47 -22.74
C LEU A 94 -29.54 -24.19 -24.24
N ILE A 95 -28.69 -23.23 -24.62
CA ILE A 95 -28.46 -22.88 -26.04
C ILE A 95 -27.80 -24.04 -26.79
N ASN A 96 -26.88 -24.75 -26.13
CA ASN A 96 -26.14 -25.86 -26.72
C ASN A 96 -26.89 -27.21 -26.65
N ALA A 97 -28.11 -27.23 -26.11
CA ALA A 97 -28.90 -28.46 -26.04
C ALA A 97 -29.25 -28.97 -27.46
N PRO A 98 -29.16 -30.29 -27.73
CA PRO A 98 -29.50 -30.84 -29.04
C PRO A 98 -30.94 -30.53 -29.42
N VAL A 99 -31.16 -30.01 -30.64
CA VAL A 99 -32.51 -29.80 -31.17
C VAL A 99 -33.16 -31.17 -31.40
N PRO A 100 -34.32 -31.47 -30.81
CA PRO A 100 -34.97 -32.75 -31.03
C PRO A 100 -35.31 -32.92 -32.52
N ALA A 101 -34.92 -34.06 -33.10
CA ALA A 101 -35.28 -34.41 -34.46
C ALA A 101 -36.80 -34.60 -34.58
N VAL A 102 -37.41 -33.90 -35.54
CA VAL A 102 -38.85 -33.95 -35.88
C VAL A 102 -39.15 -35.18 -36.73
#